data_AF-G5IYK0-F1
#
_entry.id   AF-G5IYK0-F1
#
_cell.length_a   1.000
_cell.length_b   1.000
_cell.length_c   1.000
_cell.angle_alpha   90.00
_cell.angle_beta   90.00
_cell.angle_gamma   90.00
#
_symmetry.space_group_name_H-M   'P 1'
#
loop_
_entity.id
_entity.type
_entity.pdbx_description
1 polymer ?
#
loop_
_entity_poly.entity_id
_entity_poly.type
_entity_poly.pdbx_seq_one_letter_code
_entity_poly.pdbx_strand_id
1 'polypeptide(L)'
;MDEAFSLILANPPFKGSIEKSTIAKDLSKVINTTKTELLFIALFLRLLKVGGRAALIVPDGVLFGSSKAHKTIRKTLVEDHKLDGVISMPSGVFKPYAGVSTAILIFTKTGVGGTDYVWFYDMEADGFSLDDKRQKIEKNDIPDIIKCWKERELLLNSLEKSPLTPLSKEGDRKGKAFFVPKDEIKYNGYDLSINRYKEIEYEEVEYDPPSIILGKIRNLEADIDQDLTELERLLS
;
A
#
# COMPACT_ATOMS: atom_id res chain seq x y z
N MET A 1 21.40 -11.76 -24.14
CA MET A 1 20.60 -11.95 -22.91
C MET A 1 19.17 -12.02 -23.42
N ASP A 2 18.80 -13.19 -23.94
CA ASP A 2 17.69 -13.33 -24.91
C ASP A 2 16.42 -13.95 -24.32
N GLU A 3 16.41 -14.22 -23.01
CA GLU A 3 15.24 -14.72 -22.29
C GLU A 3 14.77 -13.67 -21.28
N ALA A 4 14.09 -12.64 -21.79
CA ALA A 4 13.47 -11.61 -20.98
C ALA A 4 11.94 -11.71 -21.05
N PHE A 5 11.28 -11.66 -19.90
CA PHE A 5 9.84 -11.90 -19.78
C PHE A 5 9.02 -10.70 -20.25
N SER A 6 7.88 -10.96 -20.89
CA SER A 6 6.88 -9.93 -21.23
C SER A 6 5.94 -9.59 -20.07
N LEU A 7 5.73 -10.54 -19.16
CA LEU A 7 4.82 -10.40 -18.01
C LEU A 7 5.39 -11.16 -16.81
N ILE A 8 5.36 -10.52 -15.64
CA ILE A 8 5.67 -11.15 -14.35
C ILE A 8 4.52 -10.89 -13.38
N LEU A 9 3.96 -11.95 -12.82
CA LEU A 9 2.99 -11.87 -11.72
C LEU A 9 3.61 -12.60 -10.53
N ALA A 10 3.77 -11.93 -9.40
CA ALA A 10 4.45 -12.56 -8.26
C ALA A 10 3.93 -12.06 -6.91
N ASN A 11 3.91 -12.99 -5.96
CA ASN A 11 3.81 -12.72 -4.52
C ASN A 11 5.12 -13.16 -3.86
N PRO A 12 6.21 -12.37 -3.97
CA PRO A 12 7.49 -12.72 -3.36
C PRO A 12 7.36 -12.83 -1.83
N PRO A 13 8.13 -13.71 -1.17
CA PRO A 13 8.09 -13.87 0.28
C PRO A 13 8.27 -12.54 1.03
N PHE A 14 7.39 -12.29 2.00
CA PHE A 14 7.42 -11.08 2.82
C PHE A 14 8.52 -11.15 3.88
N LYS A 15 9.23 -10.03 4.09
CA LYS A 15 10.17 -9.80 5.20
C LYS A 15 11.27 -10.88 5.32
N GLY A 16 12.46 -10.53 4.84
CA GLY A 16 13.67 -11.33 5.04
C GLY A 16 14.90 -10.49 4.79
N SER A 17 16.01 -10.89 5.39
CA SER A 17 17.33 -10.34 5.09
C SER A 17 18.23 -11.47 4.62
N ILE A 18 18.91 -11.28 3.49
CA ILE A 18 19.91 -12.24 3.02
C ILE A 18 21.32 -11.69 3.23
N GLU A 19 22.28 -12.59 3.39
CA GLU A 19 23.68 -12.23 3.52
C GLU A 19 24.16 -11.49 2.28
N LYS A 20 24.85 -10.36 2.47
CA LYS A 20 25.29 -9.51 1.37
C LYS A 20 26.17 -10.23 0.35
N SER A 21 26.93 -11.23 0.79
CA SER A 21 27.78 -12.12 -0.03
C SER A 21 26.99 -12.98 -1.01
N THR A 22 25.73 -13.30 -0.71
CA THR A 22 24.86 -14.16 -1.54
C THR A 22 24.07 -13.36 -2.59
N ILE A 23 24.09 -12.02 -2.50
CA ILE A 23 23.41 -11.14 -3.45
C ILE A 23 24.18 -11.11 -4.77
N ALA A 24 23.50 -11.39 -5.87
CA ALA A 24 24.08 -11.28 -7.21
C ALA A 24 24.70 -9.87 -7.41
N LYS A 25 25.96 -9.82 -7.85
CA LYS A 25 26.74 -8.57 -8.00
C LYS A 25 26.06 -7.52 -8.88
N ASP A 26 25.25 -7.94 -9.85
CA ASP A 26 24.54 -6.99 -10.71
C ASP A 26 23.31 -6.40 -10.04
N LEU A 27 22.70 -7.11 -9.09
CA LEU A 27 21.58 -6.62 -8.31
C LEU A 27 22.02 -5.60 -7.26
N SER A 28 23.19 -5.81 -6.66
CA SER A 28 23.78 -4.86 -5.70
C SER A 28 24.25 -3.55 -6.33
N LYS A 29 24.49 -3.52 -7.64
CA LYS A 29 24.70 -2.27 -8.41
C LYS A 29 23.43 -1.44 -8.57
N VAL A 30 22.27 -2.09 -8.64
CA VAL A 30 20.96 -1.42 -8.76
C VAL A 30 20.48 -0.93 -7.40
N ILE A 31 20.58 -1.78 -6.37
CA ILE A 31 20.14 -1.44 -5.02
C ILE A 31 21.03 -2.12 -3.96
N ASN A 32 21.65 -1.31 -3.10
CA ASN A 32 22.47 -1.81 -1.99
C ASN A 32 21.59 -2.02 -0.74
N THR A 33 21.01 -3.22 -0.62
CA THR A 33 20.18 -3.62 0.52
C THR A 33 20.24 -5.13 0.73
N THR A 34 19.97 -5.60 1.94
CA THR A 34 19.78 -7.02 2.25
C THR A 34 18.31 -7.40 2.31
N LYS A 35 17.39 -6.43 2.24
CA LYS A 35 15.94 -6.64 2.31
C LYS A 35 15.44 -7.35 1.05
N THR A 36 14.94 -8.57 1.21
CA THR A 36 14.48 -9.41 0.11
C THR A 36 13.37 -8.76 -0.72
N GLU A 37 12.41 -8.09 -0.07
CA GLU A 37 11.29 -7.40 -0.72
C GLU A 37 11.74 -6.39 -1.79
N LEU A 38 12.83 -5.65 -1.55
CA LEU A 38 13.38 -4.68 -2.49
C LEU A 38 14.23 -5.35 -3.57
N LEU A 39 14.95 -6.41 -3.19
CA LEU A 39 15.77 -7.20 -4.11
C LEU A 39 14.91 -7.92 -5.16
N PHE A 40 13.73 -8.41 -4.79
CA PHE A 40 12.80 -9.02 -5.73
C PHE A 40 12.30 -8.02 -6.78
N ILE A 41 11.95 -6.79 -6.40
CA ILE A 41 11.54 -5.76 -7.37
C ILE A 41 12.67 -5.47 -8.36
N ALA A 42 13.90 -5.28 -7.86
CA ALA A 42 15.07 -5.06 -8.71
C ALA A 42 15.33 -6.28 -9.63
N LEU A 43 15.12 -7.50 -9.14
CA LEU A 43 15.29 -8.72 -9.92
C LEU A 43 14.25 -8.79 -11.04
N PHE A 44 12.98 -8.53 -10.75
CA PHE A 44 11.91 -8.56 -11.74
C PHE A 44 12.09 -7.47 -12.80
N LEU A 45 12.51 -6.27 -12.42
CA LEU A 45 12.91 -5.24 -13.39
C LEU A 45 14.03 -5.72 -14.31
N ARG A 46 15.02 -6.46 -13.80
CA ARG A 46 16.07 -7.02 -14.64
C ARG A 46 15.54 -8.09 -15.60
N LEU A 47 14.69 -8.98 -15.10
CA LEU A 47 14.13 -10.11 -15.86
C LEU A 47 13.10 -9.70 -16.92
N LEU A 48 12.43 -8.55 -16.75
CA LEU A 48 11.53 -8.01 -17.77
C LEU A 48 12.29 -7.52 -19.01
N LYS A 49 11.70 -7.73 -20.19
CA LYS A 49 12.11 -7.01 -21.41
C LYS A 49 11.59 -5.57 -21.37
N VAL A 50 12.17 -4.68 -22.18
CA VAL A 50 11.58 -3.34 -22.38
C VAL A 50 10.17 -3.47 -22.96
N GLY A 51 9.21 -2.75 -22.40
CA GLY A 51 7.77 -2.90 -22.64
C GLY A 51 7.10 -4.05 -21.87
N GLY A 52 7.87 -4.87 -21.14
CA GLY A 52 7.34 -5.91 -20.26
C GLY A 52 6.69 -5.32 -19.01
N ARG A 53 5.67 -6.02 -18.48
CA ARG A 53 4.86 -5.55 -17.35
C ARG A 53 4.99 -6.46 -16.14
N ALA A 54 4.82 -5.92 -14.95
CA ALA A 54 4.70 -6.71 -13.74
C ALA A 54 3.54 -6.26 -12.86
N ALA A 55 2.94 -7.22 -12.15
CA ALA A 55 2.08 -6.98 -11.00
C ALA A 55 2.66 -7.75 -9.81
N LEU A 56 3.12 -7.03 -8.79
CA LEU A 56 3.85 -7.60 -7.65
C LEU A 56 3.13 -7.28 -6.34
N ILE A 57 2.93 -8.29 -5.52
CA ILE A 57 2.47 -8.09 -4.14
C ILE A 57 3.67 -7.74 -3.27
N VAL A 58 3.57 -6.63 -2.55
CA VAL A 58 4.61 -6.14 -1.65
C VAL A 58 4.02 -5.76 -0.30
N PRO A 59 4.77 -5.87 0.80
CA PRO A 59 4.33 -5.28 2.07
C PRO A 59 4.37 -3.75 1.98
N ASP A 60 3.49 -3.11 2.74
CA ASP A 60 3.33 -1.66 2.82
C ASP A 60 4.65 -0.90 3.09
N GLY A 61 5.57 -1.52 3.82
CA GLY A 61 6.91 -0.96 4.07
C GLY A 61 7.68 -0.61 2.78
N VAL A 62 7.40 -1.27 1.66
CA VAL A 62 7.95 -0.89 0.34
C VAL A 62 7.45 0.48 -0.10
N LEU A 63 6.19 0.82 0.18
CA LEU A 63 5.51 2.04 -0.28
C LEU A 63 5.99 3.31 0.43
N PHE A 64 6.31 3.23 1.73
CA PHE A 64 6.66 4.40 2.54
C PHE A 64 7.96 4.26 3.33
N GLY A 65 8.65 3.12 3.25
CA GLY A 65 9.89 2.87 3.99
C GLY A 65 10.91 4.02 3.82
N SER A 66 11.53 4.43 4.92
CA SER A 66 12.35 5.65 4.99
C SER A 66 13.81 5.44 4.57
N SER A 67 14.29 4.19 4.55
CA SER A 67 15.69 3.91 4.23
C SER A 67 16.02 4.29 2.78
N LYS A 68 17.29 4.62 2.52
CA LYS A 68 17.77 4.99 1.18
C LYS A 68 17.36 3.97 0.11
N ALA A 69 17.46 2.68 0.41
CA ALA A 69 17.08 1.62 -0.52
C ALA A 69 15.59 1.66 -0.92
N HIS A 70 14.67 1.88 0.03
CA HIS A 70 13.25 1.97 -0.31
C HIS A 70 12.95 3.21 -1.15
N LYS A 71 13.53 4.37 -0.78
CA LYS A 71 13.39 5.59 -1.57
C LYS A 71 13.95 5.40 -2.99
N THR A 72 15.09 4.74 -3.12
CA THR A 72 15.70 4.43 -4.42
C THR A 72 14.80 3.54 -5.27
N ILE A 73 14.26 2.43 -4.75
CA ILE A 73 13.41 1.56 -5.59
C ILE A 73 12.14 2.28 -6.05
N ARG A 74 11.48 3.04 -5.17
CA ARG A 74 10.28 3.81 -5.53
C ARG A 74 10.58 4.88 -6.56
N LYS A 75 11.69 5.61 -6.37
CA LYS A 75 12.18 6.57 -7.35
C LYS A 75 12.45 5.90 -8.70
N THR A 76 13.13 4.75 -8.74
CA THR A 76 13.41 4.02 -9.99
C THR A 76 12.13 3.58 -10.69
N LEU A 77 11.11 3.11 -9.96
CA LEU A 77 9.82 2.76 -10.55
C LEU A 77 9.11 3.96 -11.19
N VAL A 78 9.19 5.14 -10.57
CA VAL A 78 8.49 6.37 -11.00
C VAL A 78 9.27 7.16 -12.07
N GLU A 79 10.59 7.26 -11.93
CA GLU A 79 11.44 8.09 -12.77
C GLU A 79 11.99 7.34 -13.98
N ASP A 80 12.47 6.11 -13.78
CA ASP A 80 13.18 5.34 -14.83
C ASP A 80 12.22 4.39 -15.57
N HIS A 81 11.08 4.10 -14.96
CA HIS A 81 10.05 3.19 -15.47
C HIS A 81 8.67 3.85 -15.46
N LYS A 82 7.67 3.10 -15.94
CA LYS A 82 6.27 3.52 -15.87
C LYS A 82 5.58 2.78 -14.73
N LEU A 83 5.28 3.45 -13.64
CA LEU A 83 4.43 2.94 -12.58
C LEU A 83 2.97 3.23 -12.95
N ASP A 84 2.24 2.19 -13.34
CA ASP A 84 0.87 2.32 -13.85
C ASP A 84 -0.14 2.43 -12.70
N GLY A 85 0.09 1.74 -11.57
CA GLY A 85 -0.77 1.86 -10.40
C GLY A 85 -0.34 1.11 -9.15
N VAL A 86 -1.01 1.45 -8.04
CA VAL A 86 -0.83 0.90 -6.70
C VAL A 86 -2.20 0.57 -6.12
N ILE A 87 -2.43 -0.70 -5.80
CA ILE A 87 -3.66 -1.15 -5.12
C ILE A 87 -3.28 -1.44 -3.68
N SER A 88 -3.74 -0.62 -2.73
CA SER A 88 -3.57 -0.90 -1.30
C SER A 88 -4.54 -1.98 -0.87
N MET A 89 -4.07 -2.92 -0.05
CA MET A 89 -4.84 -4.03 0.49
C MET A 89 -4.77 -3.99 2.02
N PRO A 90 -5.91 -4.23 2.71
CA PRO A 90 -5.98 -4.07 4.14
C PRO A 90 -5.19 -5.18 4.84
N SER A 91 -4.82 -4.92 6.09
CA SER A 91 -4.24 -5.95 6.94
C SER A 91 -5.22 -7.13 7.07
N GLY A 92 -4.69 -8.36 7.04
CA GLY A 92 -5.51 -9.57 7.15
C GLY A 92 -5.79 -10.30 5.84
N VAL A 93 -5.55 -9.69 4.68
CA VAL A 93 -5.67 -10.38 3.36
C VAL A 93 -4.77 -11.60 3.24
N PHE A 94 -3.67 -11.67 4.00
CA PHE A 94 -2.76 -12.82 4.04
C PHE A 94 -2.77 -13.58 5.36
N LYS A 95 -3.73 -13.31 6.26
CA LYS A 95 -3.88 -14.13 7.47
C LYS A 95 -4.30 -15.57 7.13
N PRO A 96 -3.88 -16.55 7.93
CA PRO A 96 -3.09 -16.43 9.17
C PRO A 96 -1.57 -16.28 8.96
N TYR A 97 -1.09 -16.32 7.72
CA TYR A 97 0.35 -16.34 7.42
C TYR A 97 1.05 -14.99 7.60
N ALA A 98 0.36 -13.89 7.27
CA ALA A 98 0.88 -12.53 7.43
C ALA A 98 -0.23 -11.57 7.86
N GLY A 99 0.02 -10.83 8.95
CA GLY A 99 -0.90 -9.81 9.47
C GLY A 99 -0.64 -8.39 8.97
N VAL A 100 0.39 -8.18 8.15
CA VAL A 100 0.74 -6.84 7.62
C VAL A 100 -0.18 -6.45 6.47
N SER A 101 -0.43 -5.15 6.33
CA SER A 101 -1.00 -4.58 5.10
C SER A 101 -0.03 -4.75 3.93
N THR A 102 -0.60 -4.87 2.74
CA THR A 102 0.15 -5.16 1.52
C THR A 102 -0.41 -4.33 0.37
N ALA A 103 0.32 -4.26 -0.73
CA ALA A 103 -0.17 -3.62 -1.95
C ALA A 103 0.26 -4.38 -3.19
N ILE A 104 -0.46 -4.15 -4.28
CA ILE A 104 -0.08 -4.59 -5.62
C ILE A 104 0.54 -3.41 -6.35
N LEU A 105 1.81 -3.54 -6.72
CA LEU A 105 2.50 -2.60 -7.62
C LEU A 105 2.35 -3.09 -9.05
N ILE A 106 1.81 -2.24 -9.93
CA ILE A 106 1.67 -2.53 -11.36
C ILE A 106 2.54 -1.56 -12.14
N PHE A 107 3.53 -2.07 -12.87
CA PHE A 107 4.47 -1.23 -13.62
C PHE A 107 4.94 -1.88 -14.92
N THR A 108 5.42 -1.03 -15.83
CA THR A 108 6.01 -1.39 -17.11
C THR A 108 7.48 -0.98 -17.15
N LYS A 109 8.36 -1.90 -17.54
CA LYS A 109 9.79 -1.61 -17.73
C LYS A 109 9.97 -0.80 -19.02
N THR A 110 10.30 0.47 -18.91
CA THR A 110 10.63 1.32 -20.07
C THR A 110 12.12 1.66 -20.13
N GLY A 111 12.72 2.03 -18.99
CA GLY A 111 14.14 2.41 -18.89
C GLY A 111 14.39 3.89 -19.24
N VAL A 112 13.33 4.62 -19.57
CA VAL A 112 13.34 6.02 -19.99
C VAL A 112 12.23 6.84 -19.30
N GLY A 113 11.58 6.27 -18.28
CA GLY A 113 10.42 6.87 -17.61
C GLY A 113 9.10 6.60 -18.33
N GLY A 114 8.15 7.54 -18.25
CA GLY A 114 6.80 7.41 -18.79
C GLY A 114 5.68 7.31 -17.74
N THR A 115 5.99 7.60 -16.47
CA THR A 115 4.99 7.86 -15.44
C THR A 115 4.58 9.32 -15.48
N ASP A 116 3.34 9.62 -15.85
CA ASP A 116 2.76 10.97 -15.72
C ASP A 116 1.82 11.02 -14.52
N TYR A 117 0.99 10.00 -14.38
CA TYR A 117 0.07 9.78 -13.27
C TYR A 117 0.18 8.33 -12.79
N VAL A 118 0.00 8.13 -11.49
CA VAL A 118 -0.11 6.80 -10.88
C VAL A 118 -1.55 6.61 -10.40
N TRP A 119 -2.18 5.52 -10.81
CA TRP A 119 -3.52 5.16 -10.36
C TRP A 119 -3.46 4.48 -8.99
N PHE A 120 -4.22 4.99 -8.03
CA PHE A 120 -4.34 4.41 -6.70
C PHE A 120 -5.72 3.78 -6.52
N TYR A 121 -5.77 2.66 -5.79
CA TYR A 121 -7.02 2.06 -5.34
C TYR A 121 -6.92 1.61 -3.87
N ASP A 122 -7.94 1.93 -3.07
CA ASP A 122 -8.08 1.55 -1.66
C ASP A 122 -9.00 0.33 -1.53
N MET A 123 -8.42 -0.87 -1.43
CA MET A 123 -9.20 -2.09 -1.23
C MET A 123 -9.56 -2.24 0.24
N GLU A 124 -10.83 -2.49 0.53
CA GLU A 124 -11.32 -2.72 1.89
C GLU A 124 -11.59 -4.20 2.16
N ALA A 125 -11.90 -5.00 1.14
CA ALA A 125 -12.14 -6.43 1.28
C ALA A 125 -11.90 -7.20 -0.02
N ASP A 126 -11.42 -8.44 0.11
CA ASP A 126 -11.15 -9.37 -1.00
C ASP A 126 -12.20 -10.48 -1.14
N GLY A 127 -13.35 -10.35 -0.48
CA GLY A 127 -14.38 -11.39 -0.39
C GLY A 127 -14.21 -12.37 0.78
N PHE A 128 -13.24 -12.12 1.66
CA PHE A 128 -13.04 -12.90 2.89
C PHE A 128 -12.91 -12.00 4.12
N SER A 129 -13.22 -12.54 5.31
CA SER A 129 -12.93 -11.90 6.59
C SER A 129 -11.43 -11.64 6.73
N LEU A 130 -11.07 -10.56 7.44
CA LEU A 130 -9.68 -10.14 7.68
C LEU A 130 -9.10 -10.72 8.99
N ASP A 131 -9.69 -11.82 9.46
CA ASP A 131 -9.27 -12.59 10.63
C ASP A 131 -8.53 -13.87 10.22
N ASP A 132 -8.04 -14.63 11.19
CA ASP A 132 -7.27 -15.86 10.93
C ASP A 132 -8.12 -16.97 10.29
N LYS A 133 -9.45 -16.87 10.36
CA LYS A 133 -10.37 -17.88 9.82
C LYS A 133 -10.62 -17.71 8.33
N ARG A 134 -10.45 -16.50 7.78
CA ARG A 134 -10.65 -16.16 6.35
C ARG A 134 -11.93 -16.78 5.78
N GLN A 135 -13.06 -16.50 6.42
CA GLN A 135 -14.37 -16.97 5.97
C GLN A 135 -14.89 -16.09 4.84
N LYS A 136 -15.63 -16.68 3.89
CA LYS A 136 -16.22 -15.91 2.77
C LYS A 136 -17.24 -14.90 3.30
N ILE A 137 -17.21 -13.70 2.75
CA ILE A 137 -18.15 -12.61 3.03
C ILE A 137 -18.65 -12.00 1.72
N GLU A 138 -19.76 -11.27 1.76
CA GLU A 138 -20.31 -10.60 0.57
C GLU A 138 -19.44 -9.41 0.11
N LYS A 139 -18.79 -8.71 1.04
CA LYS A 139 -17.96 -7.53 0.74
C LYS A 139 -16.73 -7.94 -0.07
N ASN A 140 -16.65 -7.48 -1.32
CA ASN A 140 -15.56 -7.81 -2.24
C ASN A 140 -15.34 -6.67 -3.25
N ASP A 141 -14.17 -6.03 -3.16
CA ASP A 141 -13.80 -4.91 -4.04
C ASP A 141 -13.11 -5.37 -5.33
N ILE A 142 -12.71 -6.63 -5.47
CA ILE A 142 -11.98 -7.14 -6.65
C ILE A 142 -12.74 -6.90 -7.97
N PRO A 143 -14.06 -7.13 -8.08
CA PRO A 143 -14.81 -6.81 -9.30
C PRO A 143 -14.76 -5.32 -9.67
N ASP A 144 -14.85 -4.44 -8.67
CA ASP A 144 -14.78 -2.99 -8.88
C ASP A 144 -13.36 -2.56 -9.32
N ILE A 145 -12.32 -3.10 -8.67
CA ILE A 145 -10.91 -2.90 -9.08
C ILE A 145 -10.73 -3.22 -10.56
N ILE A 146 -11.24 -4.38 -11.02
CA ILE A 146 -11.10 -4.80 -12.43
C ILE A 146 -11.84 -3.85 -13.36
N LYS A 147 -13.04 -3.39 -12.97
CA LYS A 147 -13.83 -2.43 -13.73
C LYS A 147 -13.10 -1.09 -13.84
N CYS A 148 -12.76 -0.47 -12.71
CA CYS A 148 -12.05 0.80 -12.63
C CYS A 148 -10.70 0.74 -13.36
N TRP A 149 -9.96 -0.38 -13.26
CA TRP A 149 -8.71 -0.57 -13.98
C TRP A 149 -8.89 -0.53 -15.50
N LYS A 150 -9.98 -1.10 -16.04
CA LYS A 150 -10.25 -1.07 -17.49
C LYS A 150 -10.66 0.33 -17.96
N GLU A 151 -11.44 1.03 -17.15
CA GLU A 151 -11.93 2.39 -17.45
C GLU A 151 -10.84 3.46 -17.30
N ARG A 152 -9.75 3.15 -16.57
CA ARG A 152 -8.65 4.08 -16.29
C ARG A 152 -8.04 4.75 -17.53
N GLU A 153 -7.90 4.02 -18.65
CA GLU A 153 -7.30 4.57 -19.87
C GLU A 153 -8.21 5.60 -20.53
N LEU A 154 -9.53 5.39 -20.47
CA LEU A 154 -10.50 6.38 -20.95
C LEU A 154 -10.45 7.65 -20.09
N LEU A 155 -10.30 7.47 -18.77
CA LEU A 155 -10.14 8.58 -17.82
C LEU A 155 -8.83 9.36 -18.10
N LEU A 156 -7.70 8.67 -18.27
CA LEU A 156 -6.42 9.32 -18.62
C LEU A 156 -6.52 10.13 -19.92
N ASN A 157 -7.10 9.55 -20.97
CA ASN A 157 -7.31 10.27 -22.24
C ASN A 157 -8.24 11.48 -22.11
N SER A 158 -9.16 11.47 -21.15
CA SER A 158 -10.03 12.62 -20.86
C SER A 158 -9.28 13.73 -20.11
N LEU A 159 -8.33 13.38 -19.24
CA LEU A 159 -7.45 14.33 -18.55
C LEU A 159 -6.54 15.09 -19.53
N GLU A 160 -6.03 14.41 -20.57
CA GLU A 160 -5.17 15.03 -21.58
C GLU A 160 -5.91 15.99 -22.53
N LYS A 161 -7.19 15.73 -22.82
CA LYS A 161 -7.99 16.48 -23.82
C LYS A 161 -8.68 17.72 -23.28
N SER A 162 -8.85 17.80 -21.97
CA SER A 162 -9.48 18.93 -21.31
C SER A 162 -8.83 19.09 -19.94
N PRO A 163 -7.88 20.04 -19.78
CA PRO A 163 -7.32 20.36 -18.47
C PRO A 163 -8.36 21.00 -17.53
N LEU A 164 -9.66 20.91 -17.81
CA LEU A 164 -10.76 21.59 -17.10
C LEU A 164 -12.02 20.72 -16.87
N THR A 165 -12.04 19.42 -17.23
CA THR A 165 -13.16 18.52 -16.88
C THR A 165 -12.80 17.62 -15.70
N PRO A 166 -13.49 17.77 -14.54
CA PRO A 166 -13.07 17.19 -13.28
C PRO A 166 -13.71 15.81 -13.07
N LEU A 167 -12.88 14.79 -13.08
CA LEU A 167 -12.89 13.83 -11.98
C LEU A 167 -11.49 13.96 -11.35
N SER A 168 -11.47 14.75 -10.28
CA SER A 168 -10.35 15.16 -9.41
C SER A 168 -9.16 15.89 -10.05
N LYS A 169 -9.39 17.13 -10.54
CA LYS A 169 -8.45 18.21 -10.20
C LYS A 169 -8.47 18.33 -8.68
N GLU A 170 -7.46 17.81 -8.00
CA GLU A 170 -7.14 18.20 -6.62
C GLU A 170 -8.25 18.02 -5.54
N GLY A 171 -9.44 17.46 -5.84
CA GLY A 171 -10.62 17.67 -4.98
C GLY A 171 -11.70 16.60 -4.96
N ASP A 172 -11.43 15.37 -5.39
CA ASP A 172 -12.23 14.23 -4.91
C ASP A 172 -11.37 12.99 -4.76
N ARG A 173 -10.41 13.08 -3.83
CA ARG A 173 -9.65 11.91 -3.35
C ARG A 173 -10.35 11.20 -2.20
N LYS A 174 -11.68 11.35 -2.10
CA LYS A 174 -12.52 10.68 -1.10
C LYS A 174 -12.94 9.30 -1.57
N GLY A 175 -13.03 9.12 -2.89
CA GLY A 175 -13.36 7.84 -3.53
C GLY A 175 -12.31 6.76 -3.31
N LYS A 176 -12.68 5.51 -3.65
CA LYS A 176 -11.77 4.35 -3.56
C LYS A 176 -10.64 4.39 -4.57
N ALA A 177 -10.78 5.11 -5.67
CA ALA A 177 -9.78 5.15 -6.73
C ALA A 177 -9.56 6.57 -7.25
N PHE A 178 -8.30 6.96 -7.43
CA PHE A 178 -7.93 8.28 -7.97
C PHE A 178 -6.52 8.26 -8.56
N PHE A 179 -6.19 9.28 -9.36
CA PHE A 179 -4.86 9.47 -9.92
C PHE A 179 -4.06 10.47 -9.11
N VAL A 180 -2.76 10.24 -8.99
CA VAL A 180 -1.81 11.19 -8.39
C VAL A 180 -0.75 11.55 -9.43
N PRO A 181 -0.52 12.84 -9.70
CA PRO A 181 0.54 13.27 -10.61
C PRO A 181 1.94 12.87 -10.11
N LYS A 182 2.83 12.53 -11.03
CA LYS A 182 4.23 12.19 -10.71
C LYS A 182 4.93 13.28 -9.90
N ASP A 183 4.70 14.55 -10.23
CA ASP A 183 5.36 15.67 -9.54
C ASP A 183 4.97 15.77 -8.06
N GLU A 184 3.72 15.45 -7.73
CA GLU A 184 3.26 15.40 -6.34
C GLU A 184 3.86 14.21 -5.59
N ILE A 185 3.96 13.04 -6.25
CA ILE A 185 4.65 11.87 -5.68
C ILE A 185 6.11 12.21 -5.39
N LYS A 186 6.77 12.91 -6.31
CA LYS A 186 8.15 13.38 -6.16
C LYS A 186 8.29 14.38 -5.01
N TYR A 187 7.37 15.34 -4.89
CA TYR A 187 7.32 16.31 -3.80
C TYR A 187 7.19 15.60 -2.44
N ASN A 188 6.35 14.57 -2.37
CA ASN A 188 6.15 13.73 -1.18
C ASN A 188 7.26 12.68 -0.97
N GLY A 189 8.43 12.84 -1.60
CA GLY A 189 9.59 11.97 -1.38
C GLY A 189 9.41 10.55 -1.91
N TYR A 190 8.63 10.40 -2.99
CA TYR A 190 8.23 9.13 -3.61
C TYR A 190 7.47 8.20 -2.66
N ASP A 191 6.72 8.75 -1.71
CA ASP A 191 5.79 7.98 -0.88
C ASP A 191 4.66 7.42 -1.77
N LEU A 192 4.47 6.11 -1.77
CA LEU A 192 3.43 5.43 -2.57
C LEU A 192 2.31 4.89 -1.68
N SER A 193 2.17 5.39 -0.45
CA SER A 193 1.02 5.06 0.40
C SER A 193 -0.20 5.86 -0.03
N ILE A 194 -1.33 5.18 -0.21
CA ILE A 194 -2.58 5.84 -0.63
C ILE A 194 -3.05 6.90 0.38
N ASN A 195 -2.84 6.65 1.67
CA ASN A 195 -3.20 7.55 2.77
C ASN A 195 -2.45 8.89 2.74
N ARG A 196 -1.31 8.98 2.04
CA ARG A 196 -0.62 10.26 1.83
C ARG A 196 -1.44 11.23 0.98
N TYR A 197 -2.27 10.69 0.09
CA TYR A 197 -2.96 11.44 -0.95
C TYR A 197 -4.47 11.48 -0.73
N LYS A 198 -5.04 10.48 -0.05
CA LYS A 198 -6.47 10.39 0.22
C LYS A 198 -6.95 11.56 1.08
N GLU A 199 -8.04 12.20 0.66
CA GLU A 199 -8.72 13.21 1.47
C GLU A 199 -9.62 12.51 2.48
N ILE A 200 -9.36 12.71 3.77
CA ILE A 200 -10.19 12.20 4.85
C ILE A 200 -11.05 13.37 5.34
N GLU A 201 -12.36 13.27 5.18
CA GLU A 201 -13.29 14.11 5.93
C GLU A 201 -13.29 13.60 7.37
N TYR A 202 -12.75 14.40 8.28
CA TYR A 202 -12.93 14.16 9.71
C TYR A 202 -14.37 14.55 10.04
N GLU A 203 -15.23 13.55 10.26
CA GLU A 203 -16.38 13.79 11.13
C GLU A 203 -15.83 14.15 12.50
N GLU A 204 -16.19 15.32 13.04
CA GLU A 204 -15.85 15.65 14.43
C GLU A 204 -16.41 14.52 15.31
N VAL A 205 -15.51 13.71 15.87
CA VAL A 205 -15.88 12.77 16.90
C VAL A 205 -16.25 13.62 18.10
N GLU A 206 -17.55 13.71 18.39
CA GLU A 206 -18.04 14.39 19.56
C GLU A 206 -17.55 13.61 20.79
N TYR A 207 -16.48 14.08 21.41
CA TYR A 207 -15.97 13.50 22.63
C TYR A 207 -16.83 13.96 23.80
N ASP A 208 -17.09 13.03 24.72
CA ASP A 208 -17.66 13.38 26.01
C ASP A 208 -16.83 14.49 26.68
N PRO A 209 -17.45 15.50 27.30
CA PRO A 209 -16.72 16.52 28.06
C PRO A 209 -15.76 15.89 29.09
N PRO A 210 -14.60 16.51 29.37
CA PRO A 210 -13.64 15.98 30.34
C PRO A 210 -14.24 15.63 31.71
N SER A 211 -15.31 16.31 32.14
CA SER A 211 -16.05 16.00 33.37
C SER A 211 -16.74 14.63 33.34
N ILE A 212 -17.30 14.23 32.20
CA ILE A 212 -17.94 12.92 32.01
C ILE A 212 -16.87 11.82 31.97
N ILE A 213 -15.75 12.06 31.28
CA ILE A 213 -14.61 11.13 31.25
C ILE A 213 -14.05 10.93 32.66
N LEU A 214 -13.86 12.00 33.44
CA LEU A 214 -13.42 11.93 34.84
C LEU A 214 -14.44 11.20 35.72
N GLY A 215 -15.74 11.38 35.49
CA GLY A 215 -16.79 10.64 36.18
C GLY A 215 -16.71 9.14 35.91
N LYS A 216 -16.51 8.75 34.63
CA LYS A 216 -16.31 7.35 34.23
C LYS A 216 -15.07 6.74 34.90
N ILE A 217 -13.96 7.47 34.96
CA ILE A 217 -12.72 7.03 35.62
C ILE A 217 -12.95 6.78 37.11
N ARG A 218 -13.60 7.72 37.81
CA ARG A 218 -13.90 7.56 39.24
C ARG A 218 -14.80 6.37 39.54
N ASN A 219 -15.77 6.09 38.67
CA ASN A 219 -16.63 4.92 38.82
C ASN A 219 -15.82 3.62 38.64
N LEU A 220 -14.95 3.57 37.63
CA LEU A 220 -14.03 2.44 37.41
C LEU A 220 -13.09 2.23 38.61
N GLU A 221 -12.55 3.30 39.20
CA GLU A 221 -11.72 3.21 40.41
C GLU A 221 -12.52 2.63 41.58
N ALA A 222 -13.77 3.05 41.77
CA ALA A 222 -14.63 2.51 42.82
C ALA A 222 -14.95 1.01 42.62
N ASP A 223 -15.20 0.60 41.37
CA ASP A 223 -15.43 -0.81 41.03
C ASP A 223 -14.16 -1.64 41.31
N ILE A 224 -12.98 -1.13 40.93
CA ILE A 224 -11.69 -1.79 41.20
C ILE A 224 -11.46 -1.94 42.71
N ASP A 225 -11.70 -0.90 43.51
CA ASP A 225 -11.53 -0.96 44.96
C ASP A 225 -12.48 -1.97 45.61
N GLN A 226 -13.71 -2.07 45.10
CA GLN A 226 -14.69 -3.05 45.57
C GLN A 226 -14.23 -4.48 45.27
N ASP A 227 -13.77 -4.74 44.04
CA ASP A 227 -13.26 -6.04 43.63
C ASP A 227 -12.01 -6.45 44.43
N LEU A 228 -11.11 -5.50 44.72
CA LEU A 228 -9.93 -5.73 45.56
C LEU A 228 -10.34 -6.11 46.99
N THR A 229 -11.32 -5.41 47.56
CA THR A 229 -11.84 -5.70 48.91
C THR A 229 -12.47 -7.10 48.97
N GLU A 230 -13.19 -7.50 47.92
CA GLU A 230 -13.77 -8.84 47.83
C GLU A 230 -12.67 -9.92 47.76
N LEU A 231 -11.62 -9.69 46.97
CA LEU A 231 -10.46 -10.58 46.90
C LEU A 231 -9.75 -10.73 48.25
N GLU A 232 -9.54 -9.64 48.99
CA GLU A 232 -8.97 -9.69 50.34
C GLU A 232 -9.82 -10.55 51.30
N ARG A 233 -11.15 -10.45 51.20
CA ARG A 233 -12.08 -11.25 52.01
C ARG A 233 -12.04 -12.75 51.68
N LEU A 234 -11.73 -13.12 50.44
CA LEU A 234 -11.59 -14.52 50.03
C LEU A 234 -10.25 -15.14 50.45
N LEU A 235 -9.25 -14.31 50.72
CA LEU A 235 -7.91 -14.71 51.16
C LEU A 235 -7.75 -14.75 52.69
N SER A 236 -8.77 -14.30 53.44
CA SER A 236 -8.83 -14.31 54.92
C SER A 236 -9.71 -15.44 55.45
#